data_AF-A0A2D7XGK6-F1
#
_entry.id   AF-A0A2D7XGK6-F1
#
_cell.length_a   1.000
_cell.length_b   1.000
_cell.length_c   1.000
_cell.angle_alpha   90.00
_cell.angle_beta   90.00
_cell.angle_gamma   90.00
#
_symmetry.space_group_name_H-M   'P 1'
#
loop_
_entity.id
_entity.type
_entity.pdbx_description
1 polymer ?
#
loop_
_entity_poly.entity_id
_entity_poly.type
_entity_poly.pdbx_seq_one_letter_code
_entity_poly.pdbx_strand_id
1 'polypeptide(L)'
;MEDKIIIDLEEAKLLKEYSASLVSFGAKIKKMLYNMFSDSGESFTNFYVKGKRPDVITFGAALASEKKYMDSYLKHGLNDPRVLKNRYSLERSIKNFERETGIKWPLK
;
A
#
# COMPACT_ATOMS: atom_id res chain seq x y z
N MET A 1 8.35 -13.63 -20.72
CA MET A 1 9.05 -12.75 -19.75
C MET A 1 8.10 -12.58 -18.59
N GLU A 2 8.48 -12.96 -17.38
CA GLU A 2 7.65 -12.67 -16.21
C GLU A 2 7.63 -11.16 -16.01
N ASP A 3 6.43 -10.55 -16.06
CA ASP A 3 6.26 -9.12 -15.83
C ASP A 3 6.60 -8.78 -14.37
N LYS A 4 7.84 -8.38 -14.15
CA LYS A 4 8.35 -7.96 -12.85
C LYS A 4 7.98 -6.50 -12.61
N ILE A 5 7.05 -6.24 -11.69
CA ILE A 5 6.76 -4.86 -11.26
C ILE A 5 7.68 -4.51 -10.09
N ILE A 6 8.46 -3.45 -10.26
CA ILE A 6 9.33 -2.90 -9.21
C ILE A 6 8.73 -1.59 -8.68
N ILE A 7 8.65 -1.51 -7.36
CA ILE A 7 8.34 -0.31 -6.60
C ILE A 7 9.64 0.16 -5.95
N ASP A 8 10.20 1.25 -6.47
CA ASP A 8 11.37 1.89 -5.89
C ASP A 8 10.95 3.04 -4.97
N LEU A 9 11.18 2.88 -3.67
CA LEU A 9 10.86 3.89 -2.68
C LEU A 9 11.82 5.09 -2.73
N GLU A 10 13.06 4.91 -3.18
CA GLU A 10 13.97 6.05 -3.35
C GLU A 10 13.58 6.89 -4.57
N GLU A 11 13.16 6.25 -5.66
CA GLU A 11 12.57 6.96 -6.81
C GLU A 11 11.30 7.70 -6.40
N ALA A 12 10.44 7.06 -5.60
CA ALA A 12 9.20 7.66 -5.11
C ALA A 12 9.42 8.91 -4.23
N LYS A 13 10.54 8.99 -3.51
CA LYS A 13 10.93 10.18 -2.70
C LYS A 13 11.27 11.39 -3.55
N LEU A 14 11.80 11.18 -4.75
CA LEU A 14 12.19 12.26 -5.66
C LEU A 14 10.97 12.91 -6.33
N LEU A 15 9.79 12.33 -6.15
CA LEU A 15 8.55 12.78 -6.76
C LEU A 15 7.94 13.92 -5.93
N LYS A 16 7.80 15.10 -6.55
CA LYS A 16 7.04 16.20 -5.96
C LYS A 16 5.53 15.92 -6.07
N GLU A 17 4.79 16.49 -5.11
CA GLU A 17 3.34 16.40 -4.98
C GLU A 17 2.68 16.73 -6.34
N TYR A 18 1.97 15.75 -6.92
CA TYR A 18 1.39 15.76 -8.27
C TYR A 18 2.36 15.61 -9.46
N SER A 19 2.97 14.43 -9.58
CA SER A 19 3.61 13.96 -10.81
C SER A 19 2.94 12.66 -11.30
N ALA A 20 3.00 12.38 -12.61
CA ALA A 20 2.49 11.15 -13.23
C ALA A 20 3.04 9.87 -12.56
N SER A 21 4.18 9.98 -11.88
CA SER A 21 4.84 8.94 -11.11
C SER A 21 4.21 8.67 -9.74
N LEU A 22 3.59 9.66 -9.06
CA LEU A 22 2.75 9.38 -7.87
C LEU A 22 1.48 8.63 -8.24
N VAL A 23 0.90 8.95 -9.40
CA VAL A 23 -0.22 8.21 -9.98
C VAL A 23 0.21 6.78 -10.30
N SER A 24 1.38 6.59 -10.91
CA SER A 24 1.96 5.27 -11.18
C SER A 24 2.24 4.48 -9.89
N PHE A 25 2.81 5.13 -8.86
CA PHE A 25 3.03 4.52 -7.56
C PHE A 25 1.71 4.05 -6.92
N GLY A 26 0.69 4.91 -6.90
CA GLY A 26 -0.65 4.55 -6.44
C GLY A 26 -1.27 3.40 -7.23
N ALA A 27 -1.14 3.41 -8.56
CA ALA A 27 -1.64 2.33 -9.41
C ALA A 27 -0.97 0.99 -9.10
N LYS A 28 0.34 0.98 -8.85
CA LYS A 28 1.07 -0.24 -8.43
C LYS A 28 0.54 -0.77 -7.09
N ILE A 29 0.33 0.10 -6.09
CA ILE A 29 -0.22 -0.33 -4.79
C ILE A 29 -1.65 -0.85 -4.94
N LYS A 30 -2.50 -0.18 -5.73
CA LYS A 30 -3.87 -0.67 -6.03
C LYS A 30 -3.82 -2.06 -6.65
N LYS A 31 -2.93 -2.29 -7.62
CA LYS A 31 -2.76 -3.60 -8.25
C LYS A 31 -2.23 -4.65 -7.27
N MET A 32 -1.32 -4.28 -6.37
CA MET A 32 -0.89 -5.18 -5.28
C MET A 32 -2.05 -5.61 -4.40
N LEU A 33 -2.87 -4.66 -3.95
CA LEU A 33 -4.03 -4.96 -3.11
C LEU A 33 -5.04 -5.80 -3.87
N TYR A 34 -5.36 -5.44 -5.12
CA TYR A 34 -6.23 -6.25 -5.97
C TYR A 34 -5.76 -7.72 -6.03
N ASN A 35 -4.47 -7.96 -6.29
CA ASN A 35 -3.91 -9.31 -6.30
C ASN A 35 -3.98 -10.03 -4.94
N MET A 36 -4.09 -9.31 -3.83
CA MET A 36 -4.27 -9.91 -2.49
C MET A 36 -5.73 -10.33 -2.22
N PHE A 37 -6.68 -9.84 -3.01
CA PHE A 37 -8.11 -10.14 -2.91
C PHE A 37 -8.64 -10.98 -4.08
N SER A 38 -7.83 -11.25 -5.11
CA SER A 38 -8.19 -12.12 -6.23
C SER A 38 -8.17 -13.60 -5.84
N ASP A 39 -9.02 -14.41 -6.49
CA ASP A 39 -9.14 -15.84 -6.24
C ASP A 39 -7.92 -16.65 -6.71
N SER A 40 -7.72 -17.82 -6.10
CA SER A 40 -6.69 -18.77 -6.50
C SER A 40 -6.95 -19.29 -7.92
N GLY A 41 -6.20 -18.79 -8.90
CA GLY A 41 -6.34 -19.14 -10.32
C GLY A 41 -6.14 -17.95 -11.27
N GLU A 42 -6.23 -16.71 -10.77
CA GLU A 42 -5.90 -15.51 -11.52
C GLU A 42 -4.37 -15.34 -11.67
N SER A 43 -3.95 -14.76 -12.80
CA SER A 43 -2.54 -14.45 -13.04
C SER A 43 -2.05 -13.40 -12.04
N PHE A 44 -1.26 -13.83 -11.06
CA PHE A 44 -0.68 -12.95 -10.07
C PHE A 44 0.58 -12.28 -10.61
N THR A 45 0.64 -10.96 -10.47
CA THR A 45 1.85 -10.19 -10.78
C THR A 45 2.80 -10.25 -9.59
N ASN A 46 4.06 -10.58 -9.84
CA ASN A 46 5.11 -10.52 -8.84
C ASN A 46 5.56 -9.07 -8.62
N PHE A 47 5.44 -8.60 -7.38
CA PHE A 47 5.87 -7.26 -6.97
C PHE A 47 7.14 -7.33 -6.13
N TYR A 48 8.05 -6.41 -6.42
CA TYR A 48 9.28 -6.24 -5.66
C TYR A 48 9.37 -4.80 -5.16
N VAL A 49 9.62 -4.64 -3.87
CA VAL A 49 9.82 -3.34 -3.24
C VAL A 49 11.30 -3.18 -2.94
N LYS A 50 11.91 -2.09 -3.43
CA LYS A 50 13.29 -1.72 -3.12
C LYS A 50 13.34 -0.34 -2.49
N GLY A 51 14.31 -0.14 -1.61
CA GLY A 51 14.51 1.10 -0.84
C GLY A 51 15.39 0.84 0.37
N LYS A 52 15.54 1.83 1.26
CA LYS A 52 16.25 1.59 2.52
C LYS A 52 15.42 0.65 3.39
N ARG A 53 16.10 -0.16 4.20
CA ARG A 53 15.46 -1.12 5.12
C ARG A 53 14.30 -0.51 5.94
N PRO A 54 14.45 0.65 6.61
CA PRO A 54 13.33 1.24 7.37
C PRO A 54 12.15 1.67 6.49
N ASP A 55 12.40 2.15 5.26
CA ASP A 55 11.32 2.50 4.32
C ASP A 55 10.52 1.27 3.91
N VAL A 56 11.21 0.17 3.57
CA VAL A 56 10.56 -1.08 3.14
C VAL A 56 9.73 -1.67 4.28
N ILE A 57 10.22 -1.61 5.52
CA ILE A 57 9.49 -2.08 6.71
C ILE A 57 8.23 -1.24 6.94
N THR A 58 8.34 0.09 6.90
CA THR A 58 7.19 0.98 7.12
C THR A 58 6.17 0.91 5.98
N PHE A 59 6.63 0.75 4.73
CA PHE A 59 5.78 0.47 3.57
C PHE A 59 4.99 -0.83 3.75
N GLY A 60 5.67 -1.92 4.13
CA GLY A 60 5.02 -3.21 4.37
C GLY A 60 3.97 -3.13 5.49
N ALA A 61 4.25 -2.39 6.56
CA ALA A 61 3.31 -2.17 7.65
C ALA A 61 2.06 -1.38 7.22
N ALA A 62 2.24 -0.35 6.38
CA ALA A 62 1.13 0.41 5.80
C ALA A 62 0.26 -0.49 4.89
N LEU A 63 0.90 -1.23 3.97
CA LEU A 63 0.20 -2.14 3.05
C LEU A 63 -0.58 -3.24 3.79
N ALA A 64 0.03 -3.86 4.80
CA ALA A 64 -0.64 -4.89 5.60
C ALA A 64 -1.83 -4.33 6.39
N SER A 65 -1.71 -3.11 6.90
CA SER A 65 -2.80 -2.43 7.61
C SER A 65 -3.94 -2.06 6.65
N GLU A 66 -3.61 -1.69 5.40
CA GLU A 66 -4.58 -1.37 4.35
C GLU A 66 -5.39 -2.61 3.98
N LYS A 67 -4.71 -3.73 3.69
CA LYS A 67 -5.36 -5.02 3.45
C LYS A 67 -6.29 -5.40 4.60
N LYS A 68 -5.82 -5.28 5.84
CA LYS A 68 -6.60 -5.63 7.04
C LYS A 68 -7.84 -4.74 7.21
N TYR A 69 -7.72 -3.45 6.94
CA TYR A 69 -8.85 -2.52 6.96
C TYR A 69 -9.87 -2.89 5.88
N MET A 70 -9.44 -3.11 4.64
CA MET A 70 -10.30 -3.55 3.54
C MET A 70 -10.98 -4.89 3.83
N ASP A 71 -10.25 -5.90 4.31
CA ASP A 71 -10.78 -7.20 4.74
C ASP A 71 -11.90 -7.03 5.78
N SER A 72 -11.67 -6.19 6.78
CA SER A 72 -12.63 -5.92 7.85
C SER A 72 -13.86 -5.18 7.33
N TYR A 73 -13.65 -4.20 6.46
CA TYR A 73 -14.71 -3.41 5.85
C TYR A 73 -15.62 -4.29 4.99
N LEU A 74 -15.05 -5.15 4.15
CA LEU A 74 -15.79 -6.09 3.31
C LEU A 74 -16.62 -7.08 4.13
N LYS A 75 -16.13 -7.50 5.31
CA LYS A 75 -16.82 -8.47 6.18
C LYS A 75 -17.91 -7.88 7.07
N HIS A 76 -17.72 -6.65 7.55
CA HIS A 76 -18.53 -6.11 8.64
C HIS A 76 -19.22 -4.77 8.30
N GLY A 77 -18.82 -4.11 7.21
CA GLY A 77 -19.30 -2.77 6.86
C GLY A 77 -18.71 -1.65 7.74
N LEU A 78 -18.90 -0.40 7.32
CA LEU A 78 -18.27 0.79 7.94
C LEU A 78 -18.62 1.02 9.41
N ASN A 79 -19.79 0.57 9.87
CA ASN A 79 -20.31 0.88 11.20
C ASN A 79 -19.84 -0.09 12.29
N ASP A 80 -19.06 -1.12 11.95
CA ASP A 80 -18.55 -2.07 12.95
C ASP A 80 -17.35 -1.47 13.73
N PRO A 81 -17.34 -1.55 15.08
CA PRO A 81 -16.23 -1.05 15.90
C PRO A 81 -14.85 -1.63 15.53
N ARG A 82 -14.80 -2.86 14.99
CA ARG A 82 -13.58 -3.52 14.52
C ARG A 82 -13.03 -2.83 13.27
N VAL A 83 -13.91 -2.38 12.38
CA VAL A 83 -13.52 -1.62 11.16
C VAL A 83 -12.93 -0.27 11.56
N LEU A 84 -13.56 0.43 12.51
CA LEU A 84 -13.01 1.68 13.06
C LEU A 84 -11.64 1.47 13.70
N LYS A 85 -11.47 0.43 14.51
CA LYS A 85 -10.17 0.07 15.11
C LYS A 85 -9.10 -0.20 14.04
N ASN A 86 -9.45 -0.94 12.99
CA ASN A 86 -8.53 -1.22 11.89
C ASN A 86 -8.18 0.05 11.09
N ARG A 87 -9.15 0.96 10.89
CA ARG A 87 -8.91 2.28 10.30
C ARG A 87 -7.90 3.10 11.10
N TYR A 88 -8.05 3.18 12.41
CA TYR A 88 -7.07 3.91 13.25
C TYR A 88 -5.67 3.27 13.19
N SER A 89 -5.59 1.94 13.11
CA SER A 89 -4.32 1.24 12.92
C SER A 89 -3.70 1.58 11.56
N LEU A 90 -4.50 1.61 10.49
CA LEU A 90 -4.07 2.00 9.16
C LEU A 90 -3.54 3.44 9.15
N GLU A 91 -4.29 4.38 9.69
CA GLU A 91 -3.88 5.79 9.75
C GLU A 91 -2.54 5.97 10.50
N ARG A 92 -2.32 5.19 11.57
CA ARG A 92 -1.03 5.20 12.28
C ARG A 92 0.11 4.66 11.40
N SER A 93 -0.10 3.54 10.72
CA SER A 93 0.90 2.95 9.83
C SER A 93 1.23 3.87 8.66
N ILE A 94 0.22 4.51 8.05
CA ILE A 94 0.37 5.54 7.02
C ILE A 94 1.22 6.69 7.56
N LYS A 95 0.85 7.28 8.70
CA LYS A 95 1.61 8.40 9.29
C LYS A 95 3.07 8.04 9.55
N ASN A 96 3.34 6.82 10.02
CA ASN A 96 4.69 6.34 10.24
C ASN A 96 5.47 6.23 8.92
N PHE A 97 4.87 5.67 7.87
CA PHE A 97 5.47 5.59 6.54
C PHE A 97 5.73 6.98 5.94
N GLU A 98 4.74 7.88 5.99
CA GLU A 98 4.89 9.25 5.46
C GLU A 98 5.98 10.01 6.21
N ARG A 99 6.12 9.81 7.52
CA ARG A 99 7.16 10.42 8.34
C ARG A 99 8.55 9.85 8.05
N GLU A 100 8.67 8.53 7.90
CA GLU A 100 9.95 7.86 7.64
C GLU A 100 10.47 8.18 6.24
N THR A 101 9.57 8.14 5.25
CA THR A 101 9.95 8.20 3.84
C THR A 101 9.80 9.59 3.23
N GLY A 102 8.92 10.43 3.77
CA GLY A 102 8.50 11.69 3.12
C GLY A 102 7.51 11.50 1.97
N ILE A 103 7.17 10.26 1.60
CA ILE A 103 6.24 9.93 0.52
C ILE A 103 4.81 9.98 1.05
N LYS A 104 3.89 10.62 0.32
CA LYS A 104 2.46 10.57 0.65
C LYS A 104 1.84 9.23 0.27
N TRP A 105 1.05 8.65 1.17
CA TRP A 105 0.33 7.40 0.87
C TRP A 105 -0.77 7.67 -0.17
N PRO A 106 -0.81 6.93 -1.30
CA PRO A 106 -1.60 7.33 -2.47
C PRO A 106 -3.05 6.79 -2.49
N LEU A 107 -3.52 6.12 -1.42
CA LEU A 107 -4.85 5.52 -1.32
C LEU A 107 -5.82 6.29 -0.42
N LYS A 108 -5.48 7.53 -0.05
CA LYS A 108 -6.36 8.40 0.75
C LYS A 108 -7.66 8.74 0.01
#